data_AF-Q94A25-F1
#
_entry.id   AF-Q94A25-F1
#
_cell.length_a   1.000
_cell.length_b   1.000
_cell.length_c   1.000
_cell.angle_alpha   90.00
_cell.angle_beta   90.00
_cell.angle_gamma   90.00
#
_symmetry.space_group_name_H-M   'P 1'
#
loop_
_entity.id
_entity.type
_entity.pdbx_description
1 polymer ?
#
loop_
_entity_poly.entity_id
_entity_poly.type
_entity_poly.pdbx_seq_one_letter_code
_entity_poly.pdbx_strand_id
1 'polypeptide(L)'
;MAPEVYRNEEYDTKVDVFSFALILQEMIEGCEPFHEIEDREVPKAYIEDERPPFNAPTKSYPFGLQELIQDCWDKEASKRPTFRVIISTLELISDRIARKRSWKVMLGRCLPRFRLFTKRDYVNPGGSNRSSGSFNR
;
A
#
# COMPACT_ATOMS: atom_id res chain seq x y z
N MET A 1 16.58 -12.73 1.57
CA MET A 1 17.43 -12.53 2.78
C MET A 1 18.15 -11.19 2.66
N ALA A 2 18.80 -10.72 3.73
CA ALA A 2 19.58 -9.49 3.69
C ALA A 2 20.88 -9.66 2.85
N PRO A 3 21.38 -8.60 2.19
CA PRO A 3 22.53 -8.69 1.29
C PRO A 3 23.83 -9.14 1.98
N GLU A 4 24.07 -8.71 3.22
CA GLU A 4 25.24 -9.12 4.02
C GLU A 4 25.27 -10.63 4.31
N VAL A 5 24.10 -11.27 4.41
CA VAL A 5 23.99 -12.72 4.59
C VAL A 5 24.45 -13.45 3.33
N TYR A 6 24.06 -12.97 2.14
CA TYR A 6 24.50 -13.55 0.87
C TYR A 6 26.00 -13.36 0.61
N ARG A 7 26.59 -12.29 1.16
CA ARG A 7 28.05 -12.06 1.09
C ARG A 7 28.84 -12.82 2.14
N ASN A 8 28.16 -13.54 3.03
CA ASN A 8 28.79 -14.27 4.13
C ASN A 8 29.63 -13.35 5.05
N GLU A 9 29.15 -12.12 5.23
CA GLU A 9 29.71 -11.13 6.15
C GLU A 9 29.20 -11.38 7.59
N GLU A 10 29.84 -10.77 8.59
CA GLU A 10 29.28 -10.76 9.94
C GLU A 10 27.97 -9.95 9.96
N TYR A 11 26.95 -10.51 10.60
CA TYR A 11 25.63 -9.90 10.66
C TYR A 11 25.06 -9.93 12.09
N ASP A 12 24.12 -9.02 12.34
CA ASP A 12 23.42 -8.88 13.61
C ASP A 12 21.91 -9.06 13.42
N THR A 13 21.10 -8.68 14.42
CA THR A 13 19.63 -8.76 14.37
C THR A 13 18.99 -7.87 13.29
N LYS A 14 19.74 -7.00 12.59
CA LYS A 14 19.21 -6.15 11.51
C LYS A 14 18.90 -6.93 10.24
N VAL A 15 19.37 -8.17 10.11
CA VAL A 15 18.94 -9.07 9.02
C VAL A 15 17.46 -9.44 9.13
N ASP A 16 16.94 -9.50 10.36
CA ASP A 16 15.52 -9.74 10.62
C ASP A 16 14.68 -8.53 10.24
N VAL A 17 15.20 -7.31 10.45
CA VAL A 17 14.55 -6.06 10.03
C VAL A 17 14.43 -5.99 8.51
N PHE A 18 15.48 -6.39 7.78
CA PHE A 18 15.43 -6.48 6.32
C PHE A 18 14.37 -7.47 5.86
N SER A 19 14.35 -8.67 6.46
CA SER A 19 13.38 -9.72 6.12
C SER A 19 11.94 -9.30 6.44
N PHE A 20 11.75 -8.55 7.53
CA PHE A 20 10.46 -7.96 7.89
C PHE A 20 9.96 -6.97 6.82
N ALA A 21 10.85 -6.15 6.25
CA ALA A 21 10.49 -5.24 5.16
C ALA A 21 9.97 -5.97 3.92
N LEU A 22 10.63 -7.09 3.56
CA LEU A 22 10.20 -7.93 2.44
C LEU A 22 8.82 -8.54 2.69
N ILE A 23 8.55 -9.03 3.90
CA ILE A 23 7.22 -9.56 4.28
C ILE A 23 6.17 -8.45 4.17
N LEU A 24 6.44 -7.24 4.65
CA LEU A 24 5.49 -6.13 4.52
C LEU A 24 5.20 -5.78 3.06
N GLN A 25 6.23 -5.75 2.22
CA GLN A 25 6.08 -5.49 0.79
C GLN A 25 5.27 -6.60 0.10
N GLU A 26 5.59 -7.88 0.37
CA GLU A 26 4.86 -9.04 -0.14
C GLU A 26 3.37 -9.00 0.27
N MET A 27 3.08 -8.66 1.53
CA MET A 27 1.71 -8.56 2.03
C MET A 27 0.89 -7.47 1.32
N ILE A 28 1.53 -6.39 0.88
CA ILE A 28 0.86 -5.26 0.22
C ILE A 28 0.71 -5.50 -1.28
N GLU A 29 1.76 -6.01 -1.93
CA GLU A 29 1.76 -6.31 -3.36
C GLU A 29 0.97 -7.59 -3.68
N GLY A 30 0.91 -8.54 -2.74
CA GLY A 30 0.20 -9.81 -2.90
C GLY A 30 0.97 -10.83 -3.76
N CYS A 31 2.27 -10.60 -3.98
CA CYS A 31 3.16 -11.50 -4.70
C CYS A 31 4.57 -11.46 -4.10
N GLU A 32 5.35 -12.49 -4.40
CA GLU A 32 6.72 -12.62 -3.90
C GLU A 32 7.59 -11.43 -4.35
N PRO A 33 8.48 -10.92 -3.46
CA PRO A 33 9.51 -9.97 -3.85
C PRO A 33 10.30 -10.47 -5.06
N PHE A 34 10.45 -9.64 -6.09
CA PHE A 34 11.11 -10.01 -7.35
C PHE A 34 10.49 -11.20 -8.12
N HIS A 35 9.17 -11.43 -8.03
CA HIS A 35 8.47 -12.50 -8.78
C HIS A 35 8.67 -12.51 -10.32
N GLU A 36 9.18 -11.42 -10.92
CA GLU A 36 9.48 -11.34 -12.36
C GLU A 36 10.93 -11.76 -12.69
N ILE A 37 11.78 -11.94 -11.68
CA ILE A 37 13.19 -12.32 -11.81
C ILE A 37 13.33 -13.81 -11.45
N GLU A 38 14.27 -14.50 -12.10
CA GLU A 38 14.58 -15.89 -11.75
C GLU A 38 15.19 -15.99 -10.35
N ASP A 39 14.74 -16.93 -9.52
CA ASP A 39 15.13 -17.10 -8.11
C ASP A 39 16.66 -17.09 -7.88
N ARG A 40 17.43 -17.62 -8.84
CA ARG A 40 18.91 -17.65 -8.77
C ARG A 40 19.57 -16.28 -8.88
N GLU A 41 18.91 -15.31 -9.52
CA GLU A 41 19.42 -13.95 -9.72
C GLU A 41 19.00 -13.01 -8.58
N VAL A 42 17.96 -13.37 -7.80
CA VAL A 42 17.46 -12.56 -6.67
C VAL A 42 18.55 -12.21 -5.63
N PRO A 43 19.43 -13.13 -5.20
CA PRO A 43 20.55 -12.78 -4.31
C PRO A 43 21.46 -11.70 -4.88
N LYS A 44 21.73 -11.75 -6.20
CA LYS A 44 22.58 -10.79 -6.89
C LYS A 44 21.93 -9.41 -6.93
N ALA A 45 20.63 -9.34 -7.22
CA ALA A 45 19.85 -8.10 -7.19
C ALA A 45 19.96 -7.40 -5.82
N TYR A 46 19.78 -8.14 -4.71
CA TYR A 46 19.95 -7.57 -3.36
C TYR A 46 21.37 -7.08 -3.09
N ILE A 47 22.40 -7.82 -3.54
CA ILE A 47 23.81 -7.41 -3.36
C ILE A 47 24.11 -6.12 -4.12
N GLU A 48 23.56 -5.97 -5.32
CA GLU A 48 23.70 -4.81 -6.23
C GLU A 48 22.84 -3.62 -5.82
N ASP A 49 22.15 -3.73 -4.68
CA ASP A 49 21.29 -2.71 -4.09
C ASP A 49 19.97 -2.47 -4.85
N GLU A 50 19.53 -3.45 -5.64
CA GLU A 50 18.18 -3.44 -6.20
C GLU A 50 17.14 -3.80 -5.13
N ARG A 51 15.92 -3.29 -5.28
CA ARG A 51 14.80 -3.58 -4.37
C ARG A 51 13.53 -3.93 -5.16
N PRO A 52 12.64 -4.76 -4.58
CA PRO A 52 11.35 -5.05 -5.20
C PRO A 52 10.57 -3.76 -5.50
N PRO A 53 9.90 -3.67 -6.66
CA PRO A 53 9.11 -2.49 -7.00
C PRO A 53 7.85 -2.38 -6.14
N PHE A 54 7.40 -1.13 -5.96
CA PHE A 54 6.10 -0.81 -5.36
C PHE A 54 5.06 -0.61 -6.47
N ASN A 55 4.41 -1.69 -6.89
CA ASN A 55 3.44 -1.68 -8.00
C ASN A 55 2.01 -1.42 -7.53
N ALA A 56 1.71 -1.69 -6.25
CA ALA A 56 0.40 -1.48 -5.67
C ALA A 56 0.06 0.03 -5.65
N PRO A 57 -1.23 0.41 -5.77
CA PRO A 57 -1.63 1.80 -5.72
C PRO A 57 -1.16 2.50 -4.44
N THR A 58 -0.74 3.76 -4.51
CA THR A 58 -0.23 4.53 -3.35
C THR A 58 -1.15 4.53 -2.12
N LYS A 59 -2.47 4.37 -2.30
CA LYS A 59 -3.45 4.22 -1.20
C LYS A 59 -3.22 2.97 -0.33
N SER A 60 -2.54 1.95 -0.86
CA SER A 60 -2.15 0.72 -0.17
C SER A 60 -0.96 0.94 0.77
N TYR A 61 -0.24 2.05 0.62
CA TYR A 61 0.88 2.49 1.47
C TYR A 61 0.50 3.71 2.31
N PRO A 62 -0.40 3.56 3.30
CA PRO A 62 -0.94 4.71 4.03
C PRO A 62 0.11 5.31 4.98
N PHE A 63 0.12 6.65 5.05
CA PHE A 63 0.75 7.41 6.12
C PHE A 63 2.25 7.18 6.36
N GLY A 64 3.03 6.96 5.30
CA GLY A 64 4.48 6.79 5.42
C GLY A 64 4.94 5.33 5.45
N LEU A 65 4.03 4.38 5.17
CA LEU A 65 4.35 2.95 5.26
C LEU A 65 5.40 2.54 4.21
N GLN A 66 5.37 3.13 3.02
CA GLN A 66 6.36 2.83 1.97
C GLN A 66 7.76 3.26 2.41
N GLU A 67 7.87 4.45 3.00
CA GLU A 67 9.11 5.01 3.53
C GLU A 67 9.64 4.16 4.69
N LEU A 68 8.76 3.68 5.57
CA LEU A 68 9.16 2.76 6.64
C LEU A 68 9.73 1.44 6.07
N ILE A 69 9.10 0.88 5.04
CA ILE A 69 9.62 -0.32 4.36
C ILE A 69 10.99 -0.02 3.76
N GLN A 70 11.14 1.16 3.14
CA GLN A 70 12.40 1.60 2.55
C GLN A 70 13.53 1.74 3.58
N ASP A 71 13.24 2.30 4.75
CA ASP A 71 14.21 2.39 5.84
C ASP A 71 14.59 1.01 6.39
N CYS A 72 13.65 0.05 6.44
CA CYS A 72 13.88 -1.28 6.99
C CYS A 72 14.77 -2.16 6.09
N TRP A 73 14.79 -1.95 4.77
CA TRP A 73 15.65 -2.68 3.85
C TRP A 73 16.84 -1.86 3.31
N ASP A 74 17.28 -0.84 4.05
CA ASP A 74 18.45 -0.05 3.70
C ASP A 74 19.68 -0.96 3.49
N LYS A 75 20.53 -0.59 2.53
CA LYS A 75 21.77 -1.29 2.21
C LYS A 75 22.67 -1.41 3.44
N GLU A 76 22.80 -0.33 4.20
CA GLU A 76 23.60 -0.27 5.42
C GLU A 76 22.75 -0.75 6.61
N ALA A 77 23.12 -1.90 7.18
CA ALA A 77 22.43 -2.46 8.35
C ALA A 77 22.34 -1.48 9.55
N SER A 78 23.31 -0.58 9.68
CA SER A 78 23.33 0.47 10.71
C SER A 78 22.20 1.49 10.54
N LYS A 79 21.81 1.82 9.30
CA LYS A 79 20.73 2.78 8.99
C LYS A 79 19.33 2.21 9.22
N ARG A 80 19.19 0.88 9.17
CA ARG A 80 17.91 0.22 9.43
C ARG A 80 17.40 0.56 10.83
N PRO A 81 16.11 0.91 11.02
CA PRO A 81 15.56 1.20 12.33
C PRO A 81 15.56 -0.04 13.24
N THR A 82 15.45 0.19 14.55
CA THR A 82 15.20 -0.92 15.50
C THR A 82 13.73 -1.29 15.48
N PHE A 83 13.38 -2.53 15.85
CA PHE A 83 11.97 -2.94 15.98
C PHE A 83 11.16 -2.03 16.91
N ARG A 84 11.78 -1.46 17.95
CA ARG A 84 11.11 -0.47 18.81
C ARG A 84 10.62 0.75 18.03
N VAL A 85 11.46 1.27 17.13
CA VAL A 85 11.10 2.39 16.26
C VAL A 85 10.03 1.97 15.26
N ILE A 86 10.20 0.78 14.64
CA ILE A 86 9.24 0.22 13.68
C ILE A 86 7.84 0.10 14.31
N ILE A 87 7.73 -0.53 15.48
CA ILE A 87 6.47 -0.71 16.21
C ILE A 87 5.83 0.64 16.50
N SER A 88 6.60 1.59 17.03
CA SER A 88 6.09 2.95 17.33
C SER A 88 5.54 3.63 16.08
N THR A 89 6.22 3.51 14.94
CA THR A 89 5.75 4.07 13.66
C THR A 89 4.50 3.37 13.15
N LEU A 90 4.43 2.04 13.24
CA LEU A 90 3.27 1.26 12.83
C LEU A 90 2.03 1.57 13.68
N GLU A 91 2.18 1.77 14.99
CA GLU A 91 1.11 2.22 15.88
C GLU A 91 0.55 3.58 15.45
N LEU A 92 1.43 4.54 15.15
CA LEU A 92 1.02 5.86 14.63
C LEU A 92 0.27 5.77 13.30
N ILE A 93 0.73 4.89 12.39
CA ILE A 93 0.04 4.61 11.12
C ILE A 93 -1.33 4.00 11.38
N SER A 94 -1.41 2.99 12.25
CA SER A 94 -2.66 2.31 12.63
C SER A 94 -3.70 3.28 13.20
N ASP A 95 -3.29 4.15 14.13
CA ASP A 95 -4.15 5.17 14.72
C ASP A 95 -4.69 6.17 13.68
N ARG A 96 -3.86 6.54 12.71
CA ARG A 96 -4.29 7.41 11.60
C ARG A 96 -5.29 6.71 10.68
N ILE A 97 -5.10 5.43 10.42
CA ILE A 97 -6.05 4.60 9.65
C ILE A 97 -7.39 4.52 10.40
N ALA A 98 -7.36 4.23 11.70
CA ALA A 98 -8.55 4.12 12.55
C ALA A 98 -9.35 5.44 12.58
N ARG A 99 -8.67 6.59 12.73
CA ARG A 99 -9.32 7.91 12.69
C ARG A 99 -9.99 8.23 11.36
N LYS A 100 -9.33 7.96 10.22
CA LYS A 100 -9.94 8.14 8.88
C LYS A 100 -11.18 7.27 8.67
N ARG A 101 -11.16 6.03 9.18
CA ARG A 101 -12.33 5.13 9.15
C ARG A 101 -13.47 5.67 10.01
N SER A 102 -13.15 6.13 11.22
CA SER A 102 -14.13 6.71 12.14
C SER A 102 -14.87 7.92 11.54
N TRP A 103 -14.16 8.82 10.85
CA TRP A 103 -14.79 10.00 10.23
C TRP A 103 -15.70 9.66 9.04
N LYS A 104 -15.33 8.66 8.23
CA LYS A 104 -16.23 8.16 7.16
C LYS A 104 -17.51 7.55 7.74
N VAL A 105 -17.41 6.85 8.88
CA VAL A 105 -18.58 6.27 9.57
C VAL A 105 -19.42 7.37 10.26
N MET A 106 -18.80 8.39 10.87
CA MET A 106 -19.52 9.51 11.49
C MET A 106 -20.22 10.41 10.47
N LEU A 107 -19.58 10.76 9.35
CA LEU A 107 -20.20 11.56 8.30
C LEU A 107 -21.40 10.81 7.66
N GLY A 108 -21.39 9.48 7.69
CA GLY A 108 -22.52 8.63 7.30
C GLY A 108 -23.68 8.57 8.32
N ARG A 109 -23.50 9.05 9.57
CA ARG A 109 -24.53 9.02 10.62
C ARG A 109 -25.10 10.38 11.00
N CYS A 110 -24.38 11.48 10.75
CA CYS A 110 -24.79 12.82 11.20
C CYS A 110 -25.46 13.71 10.13
N LEU A 111 -25.62 13.26 8.88
CA LEU A 111 -26.32 14.02 7.84
C LEU A 111 -27.44 13.20 7.18
N PRO A 112 -28.64 13.11 7.80
CA PRO A 112 -29.81 12.56 7.11
C PRO A 112 -30.41 13.52 6.05
N ARG A 113 -29.79 14.68 5.76
CA ARG A 113 -30.46 15.74 4.97
C ARG A 113 -29.71 16.34 3.77
N PHE A 114 -28.45 16.02 3.50
CA PHE A 114 -27.78 16.50 2.28
C PHE A 114 -27.37 15.35 1.37
N ARG A 115 -28.35 14.85 0.60
CA ARG A 115 -28.06 14.23 -0.71
C ARG A 115 -27.73 15.36 -1.68
N LEU A 116 -26.47 15.80 -1.79
CA LEU A 116 -26.05 16.61 -2.94
C LEU A 116 -24.54 16.42 -3.17
N PHE A 117 -24.20 16.11 -4.42
CA PHE A 117 -22.87 15.98 -5.00
C PHE A 117 -22.05 14.71 -4.78
N THR A 118 -22.60 13.57 -5.23
CA THR A 118 -21.83 12.74 -6.19
C THR A 118 -22.71 12.40 -7.39
N LYS A 119 -23.07 13.41 -8.18
CA LYS A 119 -23.41 13.20 -9.59
C LYS A 119 -22.39 13.99 -10.38
N ARG A 120 -21.44 13.25 -10.93
CA ARG A 120 -20.57 13.73 -12.00
C ARG A 120 -21.47 13.89 -13.22
N ASP A 121 -21.63 15.13 -13.65
CA ASP A 121 -22.36 15.48 -14.86
C ASP A 121 -21.72 14.79 -16.06
N TYR A 122 -22.50 13.94 -16.72
CA TYR A 122 -22.30 13.63 -18.13
C TYR A 122 -23.48 14.26 -18.87
N VAL A 123 -23.21 15.44 -19.44
CA VAL A 123 -24.11 16.16 -20.33
C VAL A 123 -23.94 15.58 -21.73
N ASN A 124 -25.05 15.18 -22.37
CA ASN A 124 -25.38 15.67 -23.71
C ASN A 124 -26.87 15.44 -24.03
N PRO A 125 -27.47 16.27 -24.90
CA PRO A 125 -28.81 16.80 -24.71
C PRO A 125 -29.80 16.43 -25.82
N GLY A 126 -31.09 16.59 -25.51
CA GLY A 126 -32.21 16.71 -26.47
C GLY A 126 -32.65 15.39 -27.09
N GLY A 127 -33.84 14.86 -26.82
CA GLY A 127 -35.15 15.50 -26.92
C GLY A 127 -35.72 15.25 -28.33
N SER A 128 -36.99 14.93 -28.58
CA SER A 128 -38.22 14.94 -27.78
C SER A 128 -39.33 14.29 -28.64
N ASN A 129 -40.48 14.06 -27.99
CA ASN A 129 -41.86 13.87 -28.49
C ASN A 129 -42.37 12.43 -28.60
N ARG A 130 -43.36 12.02 -27.77
CA ARG A 130 -44.83 12.34 -27.81
C ARG A 130 -45.46 11.67 -29.05
N SER A 131 -46.52 10.85 -29.02
CA SER A 131 -47.59 10.60 -28.05
C SER A 131 -48.33 9.30 -28.40
N SER A 132 -49.16 8.83 -27.45
CA SER A 132 -50.50 8.20 -27.60
C SER A 132 -50.69 6.86 -28.32
N GLY A 133 -51.41 5.95 -27.64
CA GLY A 133 -52.42 5.10 -28.31
C GLY A 133 -52.48 3.62 -27.92
N SER A 134 -53.20 3.32 -26.84
CA SER A 134 -54.19 2.23 -26.64
C SER A 134 -54.19 0.89 -27.43
N PHE A 135 -54.28 -0.20 -26.64
CA PHE A 135 -55.20 -1.38 -26.71
C PHE A 135 -55.01 -2.54 -27.72
N ASN A 136 -55.03 -3.77 -27.16
CA ASN A 136 -55.37 -5.13 -27.68
C ASN A 136 -54.76 -5.59 -29.02
N ARG A 137 -54.25 -6.82 -29.19
CA ARG A 137 -54.78 -8.14 -28.80
C ARG A 137 -53.66 -9.18 -28.94
#